data_AF-M2T1Y9-F1
#
_entry.id   AF-M2T1Y9-F1
#
_cell.length_a   1.000
_cell.length_b   1.000
_cell.length_c   1.000
_cell.angle_alpha   90.00
_cell.angle_beta   90.00
_cell.angle_gamma   90.00
#
_symmetry.space_group_name_H-M   'P 1'
#
loop_
_entity.id
_entity.type
_entity.pdbx_description
1 polymer ?
#
loop_
_entity_poly.entity_id
_entity_poly.type
_entity_poly.pdbx_seq_one_letter_code
_entity_poly.pdbx_strand_id
1 'polypeptide(L)'
;MQDLAPDLNASFPSIEAQPATMLTETYMHGLAVTLGLLLFPVITAFYIHKDYRDFLSLGPGGTPATPLGYLKIKLLSIICLRDPRRPIPIPPHYRPQRGYFVEDALPHRTGPKPEIRGIAPQRQQTQISTKEIYGKLVIKIKELASDPRNRLTERTSCFEKHSTGLFTSIPITRTCGGEICHAHPSDGSMHLTLHPADANLIMAHGWGERHPLARGGWCRKFVPREFMLVYAPRDDDEVEIVTKIIAASIWWVSGINVSGDTEGPRRKSADVAAIGREMQGDQCWTCRMNTCGRNNVEQMTSDA
;
A
#
# COMPACT_ATOMS: atom_id res chain seq x y z
N MET A 1 64.20 83.72 37.66
CA MET A 1 64.36 82.45 36.92
C MET A 1 62.96 81.89 36.75
N GLN A 2 62.23 82.29 35.69
CA GLN A 2 62.19 81.59 34.39
C GLN A 2 61.76 80.14 34.60
N ASP A 3 60.46 79.86 34.51
CA ASP A 3 59.74 79.44 33.29
C ASP A 3 60.29 78.14 32.72
N LEU A 4 59.48 77.08 32.74
CA LEU A 4 59.35 76.07 31.68
C LEU A 4 58.35 74.99 32.12
N ALA A 5 57.06 75.25 31.91
CA ALA A 5 56.07 74.19 31.74
C ALA A 5 56.06 73.82 30.24
N PRO A 6 56.23 72.55 29.87
CA PRO A 6 55.97 72.13 28.49
C PRO A 6 54.49 71.78 28.33
N ASP A 7 53.80 72.60 27.54
CA ASP A 7 52.54 72.26 26.88
C ASP A 7 52.75 71.03 25.99
N LEU A 8 52.19 69.89 26.39
CA LEU A 8 52.06 68.71 25.53
C LEU A 8 50.60 68.58 25.10
N ASN A 9 50.17 69.54 24.28
CA ASN A 9 48.93 69.45 23.54
C ASN A 9 49.17 68.59 22.29
N ALA A 10 49.24 67.27 22.49
CA ALA A 10 49.33 66.30 21.41
C ALA A 10 47.90 65.91 20.99
N SER A 11 47.39 66.56 19.95
CA SER A 11 46.20 66.12 19.23
C SER A 11 46.45 64.76 18.59
N PHE A 12 45.89 63.70 19.17
CA PHE A 12 45.89 62.37 18.59
C PHE A 12 44.96 62.33 17.37
N PRO A 13 45.37 61.67 16.26
CA PRO A 13 44.48 61.51 15.11
C PRO A 13 43.28 60.66 15.54
N SER A 14 42.08 61.16 15.27
CA SER A 14 40.84 60.39 15.38
C SER A 14 40.94 59.18 14.46
N ILE A 15 41.13 58.00 15.06
CA ILE A 15 41.09 56.71 14.37
C ILE A 15 39.64 56.50 13.94
N GLU A 16 39.35 56.68 12.65
CA GLU A 16 38.12 56.18 12.06
C GLU A 16 38.08 54.66 12.27
N ALA A 17 37.10 54.21 13.06
CA ALA A 17 36.82 52.79 13.23
C ALA A 17 36.37 52.22 11.88
N GLN A 18 37.24 51.47 11.20
CA GLN A 18 36.86 50.69 10.03
C GLN A 18 35.83 49.62 10.42
N PRO A 19 34.84 49.30 9.55
CA PRO A 19 33.74 48.40 9.88
C PRO A 19 34.24 46.95 9.95
N ALA A 20 34.52 46.46 11.16
CA ALA A 20 35.00 45.10 11.40
C ALA A 20 33.91 44.01 11.33
N THR A 21 32.73 44.29 10.78
CA THR A 21 31.55 43.40 10.88
C THR A 21 31.12 42.73 9.58
N MET A 22 31.53 43.23 8.41
CA MET A 22 31.13 42.67 7.11
C MET A 22 31.87 41.38 6.72
N LEU A 23 33.13 41.24 7.16
CA LEU A 23 33.97 40.09 6.82
C LEU A 23 33.51 38.83 7.55
N THR A 24 33.25 38.91 8.86
CA THR A 24 32.83 37.78 9.70
C THR A 24 31.51 37.18 9.26
N GLU A 25 30.50 37.99 8.93
CA GLU A 25 29.21 37.49 8.46
C GLU A 25 29.34 36.78 7.10
N THR A 26 30.09 37.35 6.15
CA THR A 26 30.37 36.74 4.86
C THR A 26 31.13 35.40 4.98
N TYR A 27 32.13 35.33 5.87
CA TYR A 27 32.86 34.08 6.16
C TYR A 27 31.97 33.03 6.80
N MET A 28 31.08 33.42 7.73
CA MET A 28 30.14 32.49 8.36
C MET A 28 29.10 31.97 7.36
N HIS A 29 28.61 32.81 6.45
CA HIS A 29 27.75 32.37 5.35
C HIS A 29 28.48 31.44 4.37
N GLY A 30 29.72 31.77 3.99
CA GLY A 30 30.55 30.90 3.16
C GLY A 30 30.82 29.54 3.80
N LEU A 31 31.11 29.52 5.11
CA LEU A 31 31.28 28.29 5.88
C LEU A 31 29.98 27.48 5.95
N ALA A 32 28.84 28.12 6.21
CA ALA A 32 27.55 27.44 6.26
C ALA A 32 27.16 26.83 4.90
N VAL A 33 27.40 27.55 3.80
CA VAL A 33 27.13 27.05 2.44
C VAL A 33 28.06 25.88 2.09
N THR A 34 29.35 25.99 2.39
CA THR A 34 30.31 24.91 2.13
C THR A 34 30.00 23.66 2.96
N LEU A 35 29.72 23.80 4.26
CA LEU A 35 29.26 22.70 5.11
C LEU A 35 27.94 22.12 4.61
N GLY A 36 26.98 22.96 4.21
CA GLY A 36 25.72 22.51 3.63
C GLY A 36 25.92 21.68 2.36
N LEU A 37 26.76 22.15 1.43
CA LEU A 37 27.08 21.44 0.18
C LEU A 37 27.82 20.12 0.40
N LEU A 38 28.60 19.99 1.48
CA LEU A 38 29.31 18.75 1.82
C LEU A 38 28.43 17.76 2.61
N LEU A 39 27.69 18.25 3.61
CA LEU A 39 26.90 17.39 4.50
C LEU A 39 25.59 16.93 3.86
N PHE A 40 24.93 17.79 3.07
CA PHE A 40 23.65 17.46 2.44
C PHE A 40 23.70 16.18 1.57
N PRO A 41 24.65 15.99 0.64
CA PRO A 41 24.72 14.77 -0.16
C PRO A 41 25.05 13.54 0.69
N VAL A 42 25.89 13.67 1.72
CA VAL A 42 26.24 12.56 2.63
C VAL A 42 25.02 12.11 3.43
N ILE A 43 24.30 13.05 4.03
CA ILE A 43 23.06 12.79 4.77
C ILE A 43 22.01 12.20 3.84
N THR A 44 21.84 12.76 2.64
CA THR A 44 20.91 12.26 1.63
C THR A 44 21.25 10.83 1.21
N ALA A 45 22.53 10.53 0.96
CA ALA A 45 22.99 9.19 0.61
C ALA A 45 22.73 8.19 1.74
N PHE A 46 22.94 8.60 2.99
CA PHE A 46 22.62 7.77 4.16
C PHE A 46 21.11 7.45 4.25
N TYR A 47 20.24 8.46 4.08
CA TYR A 47 18.80 8.23 4.07
C TYR A 47 18.34 7.36 2.91
N ILE A 48 18.88 7.57 1.70
CA ILE A 48 18.58 6.73 0.53
C ILE A 48 19.05 5.29 0.77
N HIS A 49 20.24 5.11 1.34
CA HIS A 49 20.76 3.77 1.65
C HIS A 49 19.90 3.07 2.68
N LYS A 50 19.56 3.75 3.78
CA LYS A 50 18.67 3.19 4.80
C LYS A 50 17.31 2.82 4.20
N ASP A 51 16.68 3.73 3.47
CA ASP A 51 15.35 3.51 2.90
C ASP A 51 15.37 2.39 1.83
N TYR A 52 16.46 2.28 1.06
CA TYR A 52 16.67 1.15 0.17
C TYR A 52 16.80 -0.18 0.93
N ARG A 53 17.53 -0.21 2.05
CA ARG A 53 17.60 -1.42 2.91
C ARG A 53 16.23 -1.77 3.50
N ASP A 54 15.48 -0.78 3.96
CA ASP A 54 14.11 -0.96 4.45
C ASP A 54 13.20 -1.51 3.32
N PHE A 55 13.38 -1.08 2.06
CA PHE A 55 12.68 -1.65 0.90
C PHE A 55 13.05 -3.12 0.67
N LEU A 56 14.34 -3.46 0.72
CA LEU A 56 14.80 -4.84 0.56
C LEU A 56 14.30 -5.76 1.68
N SER A 57 14.17 -5.25 2.91
CA SER A 57 13.69 -6.06 4.04
C SER A 57 12.21 -6.44 3.95
N LEU A 58 11.43 -5.82 3.06
CA LEU A 58 10.04 -6.21 2.80
C LEU A 58 9.94 -7.54 2.02
N GLY A 59 11.06 -8.05 1.50
CA GLY A 59 11.12 -9.29 0.73
C GLY A 59 10.73 -9.11 -0.74
N PRO A 60 10.56 -10.22 -1.48
CA PRO A 60 10.12 -10.18 -2.88
C PRO A 60 8.68 -9.69 -2.99
N GLY A 61 8.28 -9.25 -4.19
CA GLY A 61 6.91 -8.85 -4.50
C GLY A 61 6.76 -8.39 -5.95
N GLY A 62 5.65 -7.71 -6.26
CA GLY A 62 5.34 -7.29 -7.64
C GLY A 62 6.40 -6.40 -8.31
N THR A 63 7.19 -5.66 -7.51
CA THR A 63 8.35 -4.86 -7.96
C THR A 63 9.66 -5.56 -7.56
N PRO A 64 10.62 -5.72 -8.49
CA PRO A 64 11.89 -6.38 -8.18
C PRO A 64 12.70 -5.68 -7.08
N ALA A 65 13.38 -6.45 -6.25
CA ALA A 65 14.29 -6.00 -5.20
C ALA A 65 15.64 -5.51 -5.77
N THR A 66 15.59 -4.54 -6.69
CA THR A 66 16.76 -3.95 -7.37
C THR A 66 16.75 -2.42 -7.22
N PRO A 67 17.87 -1.72 -7.47
CA PRO A 67 17.90 -0.25 -7.43
C PRO A 67 16.89 0.39 -8.40
N LEU A 68 16.67 -0.21 -9.56
CA LEU A 68 15.64 0.24 -10.52
C LEU A 68 14.22 0.03 -9.98
N GLY A 69 13.97 -1.10 -9.31
CA GLY A 69 12.71 -1.35 -8.61
C GLY A 69 12.46 -0.33 -7.52
N TYR A 70 13.48 -0.02 -6.72
CA TYR A 70 13.43 1.03 -5.70
C TYR A 70 13.12 2.42 -6.30
N LEU A 71 13.81 2.80 -7.37
CA LEU A 71 13.53 4.06 -8.08
C LEU A 71 12.07 4.11 -8.54
N LYS A 72 11.54 3.00 -9.08
CA LYS A 72 10.13 2.88 -9.45
C LYS A 72 9.21 3.10 -8.26
N ILE A 73 9.51 2.55 -7.08
CA ILE A 73 8.74 2.79 -5.85
C ILE A 73 8.77 4.26 -5.45
N LYS A 74 9.91 4.95 -5.58
CA LYS A 74 10.01 6.39 -5.30
C LYS A 74 9.24 7.25 -6.29
N LEU A 75 9.14 6.85 -7.55
CA LEU A 75 8.26 7.51 -8.52
C LEU A 75 6.78 7.26 -8.19
N LEU A 76 6.44 6.04 -7.80
CA LEU A 76 5.07 5.66 -7.42
C LEU A 76 4.61 6.31 -6.10
N SER A 77 5.52 6.60 -5.17
CA SER A 77 5.16 7.23 -3.89
C SER A 77 4.60 8.65 -4.07
N ILE A 78 4.99 9.37 -5.14
CA ILE A 78 4.49 10.71 -5.47
C ILE A 78 2.97 10.70 -5.71
N ILE A 79 2.44 9.60 -6.25
CA ILE A 79 1.02 9.47 -6.61
C ILE A 79 0.21 8.67 -5.58
N CYS A 80 0.84 8.13 -4.54
CA CYS A 80 0.18 7.36 -3.49
C CYS A 80 -0.88 8.19 -2.75
N LEU A 81 -1.85 7.48 -2.17
CA LEU A 81 -2.77 8.03 -1.19
C LEU A 81 -1.97 8.57 0.00
N ARG A 82 -2.22 9.84 0.36
CA ARG A 82 -1.65 10.44 1.56
C ARG A 82 -2.16 9.76 2.84
N ASP A 83 -3.41 9.34 2.81
CA ASP A 83 -4.07 8.60 3.87
C ASP A 83 -4.77 7.37 3.27
N PRO A 84 -4.17 6.17 3.39
CA PRO A 84 -4.77 4.91 2.96
C PRO A 84 -6.02 4.51 3.76
N ARG A 85 -6.31 5.18 4.88
CA ARG A 85 -7.46 4.88 5.74
C ARG A 85 -8.64 5.81 5.47
N ARG A 86 -8.46 6.78 4.57
CA ARG A 86 -9.55 7.66 4.16
C ARG A 86 -10.65 6.86 3.46
N PRO A 87 -11.92 6.99 3.90
CA PRO A 87 -13.05 6.32 3.26
C PRO A 87 -13.16 6.59 1.77
N ILE A 88 -13.61 5.58 1.03
CA ILE A 88 -13.87 5.64 -0.40
C ILE A 88 -15.24 6.28 -0.62
N PRO A 89 -15.36 7.45 -1.28
CA PRO A 89 -16.65 8.04 -1.56
C PRO A 89 -17.43 7.17 -2.57
N ILE A 90 -18.74 7.05 -2.33
CA ILE A 90 -19.68 6.30 -3.17
C ILE A 90 -20.61 7.29 -3.86
N PRO A 91 -20.37 7.64 -5.14
CA PRO A 91 -21.27 8.55 -5.85
C PRO A 91 -22.70 7.98 -5.95
N PRO A 92 -23.75 8.81 -5.99
CA PRO A 92 -25.14 8.35 -6.08
C PRO A 92 -25.48 7.48 -7.31
N HIS A 93 -24.64 7.53 -8.35
CA HIS A 93 -24.76 6.72 -9.56
C HIS A 93 -23.94 5.41 -9.53
N TYR A 94 -23.12 5.19 -8.50
CA TYR A 94 -22.35 3.95 -8.35
C TYR A 94 -23.29 2.75 -8.16
N ARG A 95 -23.07 1.63 -8.86
CA ARG A 95 -23.97 0.47 -8.76
C ARG A 95 -23.19 -0.83 -8.54
N PRO A 96 -23.62 -1.69 -7.61
CA PRO A 96 -24.65 -1.46 -6.57
C PRO A 96 -24.29 -0.30 -5.61
N GLN A 97 -25.28 0.25 -4.90
CA GLN A 97 -25.05 1.29 -3.86
C GLN A 97 -24.63 0.68 -2.52
N ARG A 98 -25.09 -0.54 -2.23
CA ARG A 98 -24.79 -1.27 -1.01
C ARG A 98 -23.78 -2.37 -1.30
N GLY A 99 -22.96 -2.66 -0.31
CA GLY A 99 -22.00 -3.75 -0.35
C GLY A 99 -22.63 -5.10 0.01
N TYR A 100 -21.76 -6.07 0.21
CA TYR A 100 -22.10 -7.41 0.67
C TYR A 100 -22.57 -7.41 2.13
N PHE A 101 -21.94 -6.60 2.97
CA PHE A 101 -22.25 -6.53 4.39
C PHE A 101 -23.41 -5.59 4.66
N VAL A 102 -24.24 -5.98 5.62
CA VAL A 102 -25.18 -5.08 6.31
C VAL A 102 -24.42 -4.41 7.46
N GLU A 103 -24.89 -3.25 7.92
CA GLU A 103 -24.36 -2.60 9.13
C GLU A 103 -24.36 -3.63 10.29
N ASP A 104 -23.30 -3.61 11.10
CA ASP A 104 -23.01 -4.56 12.21
C ASP A 104 -22.63 -6.00 11.82
N ALA A 105 -22.39 -6.31 10.54
CA ALA A 105 -22.01 -7.67 10.12
C ALA A 105 -20.62 -8.12 10.58
N LEU A 106 -19.75 -7.20 11.01
CA LEU A 106 -18.38 -7.47 11.45
C LEU A 106 -18.13 -6.81 12.81
N PRO A 107 -17.50 -7.51 13.77
CA PRO A 107 -17.13 -6.91 15.04
C PRO A 107 -15.97 -5.92 14.87
N HIS A 108 -15.79 -5.02 15.83
CA HIS A 108 -14.57 -4.20 15.90
C HIS A 108 -13.36 -5.07 16.25
N ARG A 109 -12.25 -4.86 15.55
CA ARG A 109 -10.99 -5.54 15.84
C ARG A 109 -10.37 -5.00 17.13
N THR A 110 -10.07 -5.89 18.07
CA THR A 110 -9.52 -5.52 19.38
C THR A 110 -8.06 -5.08 19.28
N GLY A 111 -7.72 -3.99 19.97
CA GLY A 111 -6.34 -3.51 20.14
C GLY A 111 -5.89 -2.50 19.06
N PRO A 112 -4.60 -2.10 19.09
CA PRO A 112 -4.06 -1.16 18.12
C PRO A 112 -4.00 -1.77 16.71
N LYS A 113 -4.00 -0.92 15.68
CA LYS A 113 -3.78 -1.35 14.30
C LYS A 113 -2.32 -1.78 14.10
N PRO A 114 -2.05 -2.77 13.23
CA PRO A 114 -0.68 -3.15 12.91
C PRO A 114 0.05 -2.07 12.11
N GLU A 115 1.37 -2.07 12.19
CA GLU A 115 2.23 -1.26 11.32
C GLU A 115 2.33 -1.89 9.93
N ILE A 116 2.01 -1.10 8.91
CA ILE A 116 2.12 -1.49 7.50
C ILE A 116 3.21 -0.63 6.84
N ARG A 117 4.08 -1.27 6.06
CA ARG A 117 5.16 -0.61 5.33
C ARG A 117 5.17 -1.01 3.85
N GLY A 118 5.76 -0.16 3.02
CA GLY A 118 5.93 -0.43 1.60
C GLY A 118 4.76 0.01 0.73
N ILE A 119 4.94 -0.19 -0.58
CA ILE A 119 3.98 0.15 -1.64
C ILE A 119 3.81 -1.05 -2.57
N ALA A 120 4.90 -1.65 -3.02
CA ALA A 120 4.92 -2.90 -3.79
C ALA A 120 6.34 -3.52 -3.69
N PRO A 121 6.59 -4.48 -2.79
CA PRO A 121 5.63 -5.09 -1.88
C PRO A 121 5.11 -4.11 -0.81
N GLN A 122 3.88 -4.36 -0.36
CA GLN A 122 3.30 -3.79 0.86
C GLN A 122 3.19 -4.93 1.87
N ARG A 123 3.64 -4.69 3.11
CA ARG A 123 3.77 -5.73 4.15
C ARG A 123 3.31 -5.25 5.51
N GLN A 124 2.78 -6.19 6.28
CA GLN A 124 2.49 -6.00 7.69
C GLN A 124 3.73 -6.33 8.53
N GLN A 125 4.18 -5.41 9.38
CA GLN A 125 5.42 -5.53 10.16
C GLN A 125 5.19 -6.01 11.59
N THR A 126 3.97 -5.86 12.10
CA THR A 126 3.58 -6.22 13.48
C THR A 126 2.30 -7.03 13.46
N GLN A 127 2.02 -7.79 14.53
CA GLN A 127 0.83 -8.66 14.60
C GLN A 127 0.79 -9.68 13.44
N ILE A 128 1.96 -10.19 13.07
CA ILE A 128 2.13 -11.21 12.02
C ILE A 128 1.45 -12.51 12.46
N SER A 129 0.73 -13.17 11.56
CA SER A 129 0.13 -14.48 11.87
C SER A 129 1.23 -15.50 12.17
N THR A 130 0.98 -16.38 13.15
CA THR A 130 1.80 -17.58 13.29
C THR A 130 1.59 -18.49 12.08
N LYS A 131 2.54 -19.41 11.83
CA LYS A 131 2.41 -20.39 10.74
C LYS A 131 1.12 -21.21 10.85
N GLU A 132 0.70 -21.54 12.07
CA GLU A 132 -0.54 -22.28 12.33
C GLU A 132 -1.77 -21.48 11.89
N ILE A 133 -1.91 -20.24 12.36
CA ILE A 133 -3.06 -19.38 12.02
C ILE A 133 -3.09 -19.05 10.53
N TYR A 134 -1.93 -18.79 9.92
CA TYR A 134 -1.84 -18.61 8.48
C TYR A 134 -2.26 -19.89 7.73
N GLY A 135 -1.83 -21.06 8.19
CA GLY A 135 -2.23 -22.35 7.63
C GLY A 135 -3.75 -22.55 7.64
N LYS A 136 -4.42 -22.20 8.75
CA LYS A 136 -5.89 -22.25 8.85
C LYS A 136 -6.57 -21.32 7.84
N LEU A 137 -6.08 -20.09 7.66
CA LEU A 137 -6.57 -19.17 6.64
C LEU A 137 -6.41 -19.76 5.22
N VAL A 138 -5.26 -20.34 4.93
CA VAL A 138 -4.98 -21.00 3.64
C VAL A 138 -5.94 -22.16 3.38
N ILE A 139 -6.22 -22.99 4.41
CA ILE A 139 -7.18 -24.09 4.29
C ILE A 139 -8.56 -23.57 3.91
N LYS A 140 -9.07 -22.51 4.57
CA LYS A 140 -10.36 -21.89 4.23
C LYS A 140 -10.42 -21.39 2.78
N ILE A 141 -9.33 -20.78 2.29
CA ILE A 141 -9.22 -20.34 0.88
C ILE A 141 -9.29 -21.53 -0.08
N LYS A 142 -8.59 -22.62 0.24
CA LYS A 142 -8.60 -23.86 -0.56
C LYS A 142 -9.97 -24.52 -0.56
N GLU A 143 -10.65 -24.56 0.57
CA GLU A 143 -12.02 -25.08 0.67
C GLU A 143 -12.97 -24.30 -0.26
N LEU A 144 -12.91 -22.96 -0.24
CA LEU A 144 -13.67 -22.11 -1.15
C LEU A 144 -13.37 -22.40 -2.63
N ALA A 145 -12.10 -22.66 -2.96
CA ALA A 145 -11.66 -23.00 -4.32
C ALA A 145 -12.10 -24.40 -4.75
N SER A 146 -12.15 -25.34 -3.81
CA SER A 146 -12.47 -26.74 -4.07
C SER A 146 -13.95 -26.96 -4.41
N ASP A 147 -14.86 -26.10 -3.94
CA ASP A 147 -16.28 -26.17 -4.26
C ASP A 147 -16.55 -25.69 -5.70
N PRO A 148 -16.94 -26.58 -6.63
CA PRO A 148 -17.15 -26.21 -8.03
C PRO A 148 -18.26 -25.16 -8.23
N ARG A 149 -19.21 -25.05 -7.28
CA ARG A 149 -20.29 -24.06 -7.32
C ARG A 149 -19.77 -22.64 -7.20
N ASN A 150 -18.63 -22.47 -6.52
CA ASN A 150 -17.99 -21.17 -6.34
C ASN A 150 -17.24 -20.71 -7.60
N ARG A 151 -16.98 -21.61 -8.56
CA ARG A 151 -16.29 -21.30 -9.83
C ARG A 151 -14.96 -20.57 -9.65
N LEU A 152 -14.23 -20.98 -8.61
CA LEU A 152 -12.95 -20.40 -8.22
C LEU A 152 -11.80 -21.31 -8.62
N THR A 153 -10.59 -20.74 -8.71
CA THR A 153 -9.37 -21.48 -9.02
C THR A 153 -8.18 -20.80 -8.39
N GLU A 154 -7.24 -21.58 -7.87
CA GLU A 154 -5.97 -21.10 -7.36
C GLU A 154 -4.95 -20.96 -8.50
N ARG A 155 -4.27 -19.82 -8.58
CA ARG A 155 -3.16 -19.56 -9.52
C ARG A 155 -2.15 -18.63 -8.87
N THR A 156 -0.96 -18.45 -9.44
CA THR A 156 -0.04 -17.42 -8.98
C THR A 156 -0.68 -16.03 -9.13
N SER A 157 -0.64 -15.23 -8.06
CA SER A 157 -1.14 -13.84 -8.06
C SER A 157 -0.42 -13.02 -9.13
N CYS A 158 -1.16 -12.23 -9.88
CA CYS A 158 -0.57 -11.34 -10.88
C CYS A 158 -0.11 -10.00 -10.30
N PHE A 159 -0.64 -9.61 -9.12
CA PHE A 159 -0.17 -8.45 -8.38
C PHE A 159 1.12 -8.77 -7.62
N GLU A 160 1.13 -9.88 -6.89
CA GLU A 160 2.24 -10.25 -6.02
C GLU A 160 3.33 -11.05 -6.75
N LYS A 161 2.97 -11.83 -7.77
CA LYS A 161 3.85 -12.68 -8.61
C LYS A 161 4.56 -13.83 -7.89
N HIS A 162 4.48 -13.89 -6.57
CA HIS A 162 5.19 -14.87 -5.75
C HIS A 162 4.27 -15.70 -4.84
N SER A 163 3.04 -15.25 -4.57
CA SER A 163 2.09 -16.00 -3.76
C SER A 163 0.90 -16.54 -4.55
N THR A 164 0.25 -17.56 -3.99
CA THR A 164 -1.02 -18.08 -4.53
C THR A 164 -2.13 -17.04 -4.34
N GLY A 165 -2.85 -16.79 -5.43
CA GLY A 165 -4.07 -16.00 -5.47
C GLY A 165 -5.28 -16.88 -5.77
N LEU A 166 -6.43 -16.44 -5.26
CA LEU A 166 -7.75 -16.99 -5.58
C LEU A 166 -8.33 -16.20 -6.76
N PHE A 167 -8.80 -16.88 -7.79
CA PHE A 167 -9.35 -16.29 -9.00
C PHE A 167 -10.75 -16.81 -9.27
N THR A 168 -11.58 -16.02 -9.94
CA THR A 168 -12.84 -16.49 -10.53
C THR A 168 -12.71 -16.72 -12.04
N SER A 169 -13.41 -17.72 -12.55
CA SER A 169 -13.58 -17.95 -13.99
C SER A 169 -14.62 -17.03 -14.64
N ILE A 170 -15.43 -16.32 -13.84
CA ILE A 170 -16.49 -15.42 -14.32
C ILE A 170 -16.35 -14.01 -13.72
N PRO A 171 -15.24 -13.30 -13.99
CA PRO A 171 -15.02 -11.98 -13.44
C PRO A 171 -16.06 -10.97 -13.98
N ILE A 172 -16.82 -10.37 -13.06
CA ILE A 172 -17.73 -9.28 -13.35
C ILE A 172 -17.01 -7.94 -13.11
N THR A 173 -16.26 -7.80 -12.01
CA THR A 173 -15.36 -6.64 -11.81
C THR A 173 -14.03 -6.89 -12.50
N ARG A 174 -13.54 -5.90 -13.26
CA ARG A 174 -12.20 -5.96 -13.87
C ARG A 174 -11.12 -5.86 -12.80
N THR A 175 -10.61 -7.00 -12.38
CA THR A 175 -9.34 -7.14 -11.68
C THR A 175 -8.30 -7.73 -12.64
N CYS A 176 -7.11 -8.03 -12.13
CA CYS A 176 -6.07 -8.64 -12.94
C CYS A 176 -6.38 -10.13 -13.18
N GLY A 177 -6.97 -10.43 -14.33
CA GLY A 177 -7.33 -11.81 -14.71
C GLY A 177 -8.41 -12.48 -13.86
N GLY A 178 -9.20 -11.70 -13.11
CA GLY A 178 -10.22 -12.21 -12.18
C GLY A 178 -9.69 -12.55 -10.79
N GLU A 179 -8.49 -12.07 -10.41
CA GLU A 179 -7.97 -12.22 -9.05
C GLU A 179 -8.93 -11.58 -8.04
N ILE A 180 -9.28 -12.35 -7.01
CA ILE A 180 -10.16 -11.98 -5.89
C ILE A 180 -9.31 -11.54 -4.71
N CYS A 181 -8.35 -12.38 -4.34
CA CYS A 181 -7.43 -12.12 -3.24
C CYS A 181 -6.12 -12.90 -3.42
N HIS A 182 -5.08 -12.48 -2.71
CA HIS A 182 -3.88 -13.27 -2.47
C HIS A 182 -3.38 -13.02 -1.05
N ALA A 183 -2.93 -14.07 -0.38
CA ALA A 183 -2.36 -13.98 0.96
C ALA A 183 -0.84 -13.87 0.89
N HIS A 184 -0.24 -13.23 1.90
CA HIS A 184 1.20 -13.06 2.03
C HIS A 184 1.74 -14.10 3.02
N PRO A 185 2.49 -15.12 2.57
CA PRO A 185 3.07 -16.11 3.48
C PRO A 185 4.03 -15.52 4.50
N SER A 186 4.61 -14.35 4.22
CA SER A 186 5.59 -13.68 5.08
C SER A 186 4.99 -13.11 6.36
N ASP A 187 3.75 -12.63 6.31
CA ASP A 187 3.14 -11.90 7.43
C ASP A 187 1.69 -12.33 7.74
N GLY A 188 1.03 -13.08 6.85
CA GLY A 188 -0.35 -13.54 6.97
C GLY A 188 -1.41 -12.53 6.56
N SER A 189 -1.03 -11.30 6.21
CA SER A 189 -1.94 -10.31 5.64
C SER A 189 -2.31 -10.68 4.20
N MET A 190 -3.29 -9.99 3.62
CA MET A 190 -3.71 -10.27 2.26
C MET A 190 -4.19 -9.05 1.51
N HIS A 191 -4.07 -9.09 0.20
CA HIS A 191 -4.75 -8.13 -0.66
C HIS A 191 -6.00 -8.72 -1.29
N LEU A 192 -7.03 -7.88 -1.42
CA LEU A 192 -8.28 -8.22 -2.10
C LEU A 192 -9.02 -6.97 -2.61
N THR A 193 -10.05 -7.17 -3.43
CA THR A 193 -10.87 -6.07 -3.98
C THR A 193 -12.29 -6.14 -3.43
N LEU A 194 -12.77 -5.08 -2.78
CA LEU A 194 -14.11 -5.03 -2.19
C LEU A 194 -15.04 -4.03 -2.88
N HIS A 195 -16.33 -4.11 -2.61
CA HIS A 195 -17.20 -2.96 -2.84
C HIS A 195 -16.78 -1.79 -1.92
N PRO A 196 -16.86 -0.51 -2.36
CA PRO A 196 -16.49 0.63 -1.53
C PRO A 196 -17.16 0.69 -0.15
N ALA A 197 -18.42 0.28 -0.03
CA ALA A 197 -19.12 0.25 1.26
C ALA A 197 -18.52 -0.79 2.22
N ASP A 198 -18.17 -1.97 1.72
CA ASP A 198 -17.54 -3.02 2.52
C ASP A 198 -16.11 -2.62 2.91
N ALA A 199 -15.37 -2.01 1.96
CA ALA A 199 -14.03 -1.45 2.24
C ALA A 199 -14.09 -0.41 3.36
N ASN A 200 -15.09 0.49 3.35
CA ASN A 200 -15.29 1.48 4.40
C ASN A 200 -15.64 0.82 5.75
N LEU A 201 -16.50 -0.19 5.74
CA LEU A 201 -16.88 -0.93 6.94
C LEU A 201 -15.66 -1.59 7.59
N ILE A 202 -14.86 -2.35 6.82
CA ILE A 202 -13.69 -3.06 7.36
C ILE A 202 -12.62 -2.09 7.87
N MET A 203 -12.43 -0.93 7.23
CA MET A 203 -11.49 0.10 7.70
C MET A 203 -11.94 0.73 9.02
N ALA A 204 -13.24 1.05 9.13
CA ALA A 204 -13.85 1.60 10.33
C ALA A 204 -13.75 0.62 11.50
N HIS A 205 -13.90 -0.68 11.23
CA HIS A 205 -13.82 -1.75 12.22
C HIS A 205 -12.38 -2.22 12.49
N GLY A 206 -11.37 -1.67 11.81
CA GLY A 206 -9.97 -1.94 12.09
C GLY A 206 -9.40 -3.22 11.47
N TRP A 207 -10.05 -3.76 10.44
CA TRP A 207 -9.65 -5.00 9.75
C TRP A 207 -8.71 -4.78 8.55
N GLY A 208 -8.55 -3.55 8.08
CA GLY A 208 -7.65 -3.27 6.97
C GLY A 208 -7.49 -1.80 6.65
N GLU A 209 -6.74 -1.54 5.58
CA GLU A 209 -6.53 -0.22 5.00
C GLU A 209 -6.37 -0.34 3.48
N ARG A 210 -6.52 0.76 2.75
CA ARG A 210 -6.40 0.73 1.28
C ARG A 210 -4.96 0.49 0.88
N HIS A 211 -4.76 -0.07 -0.31
CA HIS A 211 -3.43 -0.08 -0.91
C HIS A 211 -3.01 1.37 -1.27
N PRO A 212 -1.75 1.80 -1.03
CA PRO A 212 -1.30 3.17 -1.30
C PRO A 212 -1.57 3.65 -2.73
N LEU A 213 -1.48 2.74 -3.71
CA LEU A 213 -1.78 3.01 -5.12
C LEU A 213 -3.26 2.93 -5.52
N ALA A 214 -4.18 2.58 -4.61
CA ALA A 214 -5.62 2.47 -4.86
C ALA A 214 -6.31 3.84 -4.96
N ARG A 215 -5.68 4.80 -5.64
CA ARG A 215 -6.13 6.20 -5.74
C ARG A 215 -7.34 6.38 -6.64
N GLY A 216 -7.53 5.54 -7.64
CA GLY A 216 -8.51 5.77 -8.71
C GLY A 216 -7.94 6.56 -9.88
N GLY A 217 -8.82 7.05 -10.76
CA GLY A 217 -8.42 7.74 -11.99
C GLY A 217 -7.47 6.91 -12.86
N TRP A 218 -6.45 7.54 -13.44
CA TRP A 218 -5.43 6.86 -14.25
C TRP A 218 -4.67 5.75 -13.49
N CYS A 219 -4.57 5.84 -12.15
CA CYS A 219 -3.89 4.83 -11.34
C CYS A 219 -4.63 3.47 -11.32
N ARG A 220 -5.92 3.44 -11.70
CA ARG A 220 -6.70 2.18 -11.80
C ARG A 220 -6.10 1.17 -12.76
N LYS A 221 -5.27 1.62 -13.72
CA LYS A 221 -4.53 0.76 -14.64
C LYS A 221 -3.51 -0.13 -13.93
N PHE A 222 -2.99 0.30 -12.78
CA PHE A 222 -2.01 -0.45 -12.00
C PHE A 222 -2.67 -1.21 -10.85
N VAL A 223 -3.57 -0.54 -10.11
CA VAL A 223 -4.22 -1.09 -8.92
C VAL A 223 -5.67 -0.61 -8.87
N PRO A 224 -6.67 -1.51 -8.69
CA PRO A 224 -8.07 -1.10 -8.53
C PRO A 224 -8.24 -0.07 -7.41
N ARG A 225 -9.20 0.84 -7.55
CA ARG A 225 -9.49 1.87 -6.53
C ARG A 225 -9.95 1.25 -5.21
N GLU A 226 -10.58 0.09 -5.32
CA GLU A 226 -11.15 -0.67 -4.22
C GLU A 226 -10.22 -1.78 -3.70
N PHE A 227 -8.94 -1.72 -4.07
CA PHE A 227 -7.93 -2.67 -3.62
C PHE A 227 -7.47 -2.35 -2.20
N MET A 228 -7.56 -3.35 -1.34
CA MET A 228 -7.35 -3.27 0.10
C MET A 228 -6.20 -4.16 0.52
N LEU A 229 -5.54 -3.81 1.63
CA LEU A 229 -4.81 -4.73 2.48
C LEU A 229 -5.71 -5.08 3.68
N VAL A 230 -6.04 -6.35 3.84
CA VAL A 230 -6.67 -6.89 5.05
C VAL A 230 -5.56 -7.41 5.95
N TYR A 231 -5.64 -7.03 7.22
CA TYR A 231 -4.61 -7.35 8.20
C TYR A 231 -4.58 -8.85 8.51
N ALA A 232 -3.39 -9.33 8.88
CA ALA A 232 -3.16 -10.74 9.20
C ALA A 232 -4.02 -11.18 10.41
N PRO A 233 -4.74 -12.33 10.35
CA PRO A 233 -5.49 -12.84 11.49
C PRO A 233 -4.54 -13.31 12.61
N ARG A 234 -4.92 -13.08 13.86
CA ARG A 234 -4.09 -13.41 15.04
C ARG A 234 -4.48 -14.73 15.70
N ASP A 235 -5.72 -15.16 15.51
CA ASP A 235 -6.34 -16.32 16.14
C ASP A 235 -7.43 -16.90 15.22
N ASP A 236 -8.04 -18.01 15.66
CA ASP A 236 -9.10 -18.71 14.94
C ASP A 236 -10.35 -17.83 14.69
N ASP A 237 -10.72 -16.98 15.64
CA ASP A 237 -11.88 -16.09 15.49
C ASP A 237 -11.64 -15.05 14.39
N GLU A 238 -10.43 -14.47 14.35
CA GLU A 238 -10.04 -13.57 13.27
C GLU A 238 -9.95 -14.27 11.91
N VAL A 239 -9.58 -15.56 11.85
CA VAL A 239 -9.60 -16.35 10.60
C VAL A 239 -11.02 -16.43 10.03
N GLU A 240 -12.02 -16.69 10.88
CA GLU A 240 -13.43 -16.72 10.44
C GLU A 240 -13.91 -15.35 9.94
N ILE A 241 -13.48 -14.28 10.61
CA ILE A 241 -13.80 -12.91 10.20
C ILE A 241 -13.15 -12.57 8.84
N VAL A 242 -11.87 -12.88 8.67
CA VAL A 242 -11.16 -12.68 7.38
C VAL A 242 -11.81 -13.52 6.29
N THR A 243 -12.26 -14.74 6.59
CA THR A 243 -12.98 -15.60 5.64
C THR A 243 -14.30 -14.96 5.17
N LYS A 244 -15.06 -14.29 6.05
CA LYS A 244 -16.24 -13.49 5.65
C LYS A 244 -15.86 -12.33 4.73
N ILE A 245 -14.74 -11.65 4.99
CA ILE A 245 -14.25 -10.57 4.12
C ILE A 245 -13.85 -11.12 2.74
N ILE A 246 -13.27 -12.33 2.67
CA ILE A 246 -12.99 -13.02 1.40
C ILE A 246 -14.30 -13.31 0.66
N ALA A 247 -15.35 -13.77 1.34
CA ALA A 247 -16.67 -13.98 0.72
C ALA A 247 -17.25 -12.68 0.10
N ALA A 248 -17.11 -11.54 0.79
CA ALA A 248 -17.49 -10.24 0.24
C ALA A 248 -16.68 -9.87 -1.01
N SER A 249 -15.37 -10.17 -1.03
CA SER A 249 -14.52 -10.00 -2.21
C SER A 249 -14.96 -10.91 -3.37
N ILE A 250 -15.29 -12.18 -3.10
CA ILE A 250 -15.80 -13.11 -4.11
C ILE A 250 -17.09 -12.58 -4.72
N TRP A 251 -18.04 -12.12 -3.90
CA TRP A 251 -19.27 -11.51 -4.38
C TRP A 251 -19.01 -10.25 -5.20
N TRP A 252 -18.07 -9.41 -4.76
CA TRP A 252 -17.75 -8.20 -5.49
C TRP A 252 -17.11 -8.49 -6.85
N VAL A 253 -16.20 -9.45 -6.94
CA VAL A 253 -15.45 -9.72 -8.17
C VAL A 253 -16.24 -10.59 -9.14
N SER A 254 -16.97 -11.61 -8.64
CA SER A 254 -17.66 -12.62 -9.46
C SER A 254 -19.19 -12.56 -9.42
N GLY A 255 -19.77 -11.87 -8.44
CA GLY A 255 -21.21 -11.86 -8.18
C GLY A 255 -21.75 -13.12 -7.47
N ILE A 256 -20.87 -14.08 -7.15
CA ILE A 256 -21.22 -15.31 -6.44
C ILE A 256 -21.28 -15.04 -4.94
N ASN A 257 -22.37 -15.43 -4.30
CA ASN A 257 -22.45 -15.47 -2.84
C ASN A 257 -22.07 -16.88 -2.37
N VAL A 258 -20.97 -16.99 -1.63
CA VAL A 258 -20.45 -18.28 -1.12
C VAL A 258 -20.93 -18.61 0.29
N SER A 259 -21.57 -17.66 0.97
CA SER A 259 -22.00 -17.79 2.38
C SER A 259 -23.50 -18.03 2.54
N GLY A 260 -24.27 -18.07 1.45
CA GLY A 260 -25.72 -18.22 1.49
C GLY A 260 -26.21 -19.43 0.70
N ASP A 261 -27.26 -20.07 1.22
CA ASP A 261 -28.18 -20.90 0.43
C ASP A 261 -28.61 -20.13 -0.82
N THR A 262 -29.00 -20.86 -1.87
CA THR A 262 -29.12 -20.48 -3.29
C THR A 262 -29.89 -19.20 -3.68
N GLU A 263 -30.33 -18.37 -2.74
CA GLU A 263 -31.22 -17.21 -2.94
C GLU A 263 -30.67 -15.85 -2.46
N GLY A 264 -29.36 -15.70 -2.25
CA GLY A 264 -28.76 -14.37 -2.10
C GLY A 264 -28.74 -13.60 -3.44
N PRO A 265 -28.93 -12.26 -3.46
CA PRO A 265 -28.91 -11.50 -4.72
C PRO A 265 -27.54 -11.61 -5.40
N ARG A 266 -27.49 -12.39 -6.49
CA ARG A 266 -26.34 -12.40 -7.40
C ARG A 266 -26.20 -11.02 -8.02
N ARG A 267 -25.01 -10.44 -7.91
CA ARG A 267 -24.67 -9.20 -8.60
C ARG A 267 -24.73 -9.44 -10.12
N LYS A 268 -25.46 -8.59 -10.86
CA LYS A 268 -25.62 -8.75 -12.31
C LYS A 268 -24.51 -8.00 -13.05
N SER A 269 -24.10 -8.51 -14.21
CA SER A 269 -23.10 -7.84 -15.08
C SER A 269 -23.53 -6.44 -15.52
N ALA A 270 -24.84 -6.17 -15.61
CA ALA A 270 -25.39 -4.85 -15.93
C ALA A 270 -25.01 -3.77 -14.90
N ASP A 271 -24.83 -4.14 -13.63
CA ASP A 271 -24.39 -3.21 -12.57
C ASP A 271 -22.96 -2.70 -12.85
N VAL A 272 -22.12 -3.52 -13.50
CA VAL A 272 -20.76 -3.13 -13.93
C VAL A 272 -20.75 -2.26 -15.18
N ALA A 273 -21.71 -2.40 -16.10
CA ALA A 273 -21.74 -1.54 -17.29
C ALA A 273 -21.86 -0.05 -16.92
N ALA A 274 -22.49 0.27 -15.79
CA ALA A 274 -22.50 1.62 -15.22
C ALA A 274 -21.12 2.09 -14.74
N ILE A 275 -20.33 1.19 -14.14
CA ILE A 275 -18.92 1.44 -13.75
C ILE A 275 -18.06 1.61 -15.02
N GLY A 276 -18.28 0.76 -16.05
CA GLY A 276 -17.54 0.75 -17.30
C GLY A 276 -17.61 2.05 -18.12
N ARG A 277 -18.69 2.83 -17.97
CA ARG A 277 -18.81 4.15 -18.60
C ARG A 277 -17.88 5.21 -18.00
N GLU A 278 -17.38 4.99 -16.78
CA GLU A 278 -16.30 5.78 -16.15
C GLU A 278 -14.90 5.26 -16.57
N MET A 279 -14.83 4.06 -17.18
CA MET A 279 -13.60 3.33 -17.54
C MET A 279 -13.16 3.47 -19.01
N GLN A 280 -13.77 4.37 -19.79
CA GLN A 280 -13.29 4.66 -21.16
C GLN A 280 -11.98 5.45 -21.10
N GLY A 281 -10.90 4.70 -20.87
CA GLY A 281 -9.51 5.15 -20.77
C GLY A 281 -8.62 4.00 -20.32
N ASP A 282 -8.25 3.16 -21.29
CA ASP A 282 -7.07 2.28 -21.30
C ASP A 282 -7.11 0.91 -20.58
N GLN A 283 -6.89 -0.11 -21.40
CA GLN A 283 -6.72 -1.53 -21.06
C GLN A 283 -5.51 -1.77 -20.14
N CYS A 284 -5.59 -2.77 -19.27
CA CYS A 284 -4.49 -3.25 -18.43
C CYS A 284 -3.29 -3.67 -19.30
N TRP A 285 -2.14 -3.04 -19.09
CA TRP A 285 -0.91 -3.29 -19.88
C TRP A 285 -0.36 -4.70 -19.66
N THR A 286 -0.49 -5.26 -18.45
CA THR A 286 0.04 -6.58 -18.08
C THR A 286 -0.68 -7.73 -18.80
N CYS A 287 -1.99 -7.60 -19.04
CA CYS A 287 -2.75 -8.58 -19.84
C CYS A 287 -2.35 -8.56 -21.32
N ARG A 288 -1.77 -7.45 -21.81
CA ARG A 288 -1.31 -7.31 -23.20
C ARG A 288 0.01 -8.06 -23.47
N MET A 289 0.74 -8.46 -22.42
CA MET A 289 2.07 -9.06 -22.55
C MET A 289 2.14 -10.60 -22.38
N ASN A 290 1.01 -11.33 -22.43
CA ASN A 290 0.97 -12.81 -22.44
C ASN A 290 1.88 -13.53 -21.40
N THR A 291 2.18 -12.88 -20.28
CA THR A 291 3.16 -13.37 -19.28
C THR A 291 2.50 -13.96 -18.04
N CYS A 292 1.16 -13.97 -17.97
CA CYS A 292 0.45 -14.80 -17.00
C CYS A 292 0.47 -16.26 -17.49
N GLY A 293 1.33 -17.10 -16.92
CA GLY A 293 1.17 -18.56 -17.04
C GLY A 293 2.38 -19.42 -17.41
N ARG A 294 3.62 -18.91 -17.40
CA ARG A 294 4.81 -19.78 -17.48
C ARG A 294 5.85 -19.32 -16.49
N ASN A 295 5.90 -19.99 -15.33
CA ASN A 295 7.13 -20.30 -14.59
C ASN A 295 6.78 -21.35 -13.54
N ASN A 296 7.68 -22.31 -13.35
CA ASN A 296 7.55 -23.41 -12.41
C ASN A 296 7.30 -22.87 -11.00
N VAL A 297 6.23 -23.37 -10.38
CA VAL A 297 5.63 -22.83 -9.16
C VAL A 297 6.18 -23.58 -7.95
N GLU A 298 6.65 -22.85 -6.94
CA GLU A 298 6.68 -23.38 -5.56
C GLU A 298 5.23 -23.57 -5.11
N GLN A 299 4.81 -24.83 -5.04
CA GLN A 299 3.52 -25.23 -4.48
C GLN A 299 3.49 -24.91 -2.98
N MET A 300 2.30 -24.78 -2.38
CA MET A 300 2.09 -24.65 -0.94
C MET A 300 2.42 -25.94 -0.16
N THR A 301 3.64 -26.43 -0.37
CA THR A 301 4.29 -27.53 0.32
C THR A 301 5.76 -27.16 0.41
N SER A 302 6.13 -26.32 1.38
CA SER A 302 7.33 -26.68 2.13
C SER A 302 6.83 -27.65 3.18
N ASP A 303 7.23 -28.91 3.04
CA ASP A 303 6.82 -30.03 3.89
C ASP A 303 6.93 -29.69 5.39
N ALA A 304 6.05 -30.33 6.16
CA ALA A 304 6.13 -30.40 7.61
C ALA A 304 7.46 -31.00 8.08
#